data_AF-A0A2D7RFY8-F1
#
_entry.id   AF-A0A2D7RFY8-F1
#
_cell.length_a   1.000
_cell.length_b   1.000
_cell.length_c   1.000
_cell.angle_alpha   90.00
_cell.angle_beta   90.00
_cell.angle_gamma   90.00
#
_symmetry.space_group_name_H-M   'P 1'
#
loop_
_entity.id
_entity.type
_entity.pdbx_description
1 polymer ?
#
loop_
_entity_poly.entity_id
_entity_poly.type
_entity_poly.pdbx_seq_one_letter_code
_entity_poly.pdbx_strand_id
1 'polypeptide(L)'
;ETGVPITTVVDMVLTLGIGNGKWTPDFALLLAGPTARLIEIMAKGYGVAYDLGIDEPNLEPTAEFFKEQSRISAAIEEELETPAEEEQEAPEEMGGLMSASRAEEQQIMLGQSSDETDVEGQADE
;
A
#
# COMPACT_ATOMS: atom_id res chain seq x y z
N GLU A 1 18.43 3.82 17.98
CA GLU A 1 16.97 4.04 17.91
C GLU A 1 16.31 2.74 17.47
N THR A 2 15.24 2.31 18.12
CA THR A 2 14.53 1.07 17.75
C THR A 2 13.67 1.24 16.48
N GLY A 3 13.71 2.41 15.84
CA GLY A 3 13.14 2.70 14.52
C GLY A 3 11.61 2.78 14.46
N VAL A 4 10.90 2.31 15.48
CA VAL A 4 9.43 2.27 15.52
C VAL A 4 8.93 3.25 16.59
N PRO A 5 8.06 4.21 16.23
CA PRO A 5 7.50 5.14 17.20
C PRO A 5 6.49 4.43 18.11
N ILE A 6 6.34 4.95 19.34
CA ILE A 6 5.43 4.38 20.35
C ILE A 6 3.98 4.34 19.83
N THR A 7 3.56 5.32 19.04
CA THR A 7 2.24 5.37 18.41
C THR A 7 1.95 4.15 17.54
N THR A 8 2.93 3.70 16.73
CA THR A 8 2.81 2.48 15.92
C THR A 8 2.69 1.23 16.80
N VAL A 9 3.44 1.16 17.90
CA VAL A 9 3.34 0.03 18.85
C VAL A 9 1.95 -0.01 19.49
N VAL A 10 1.44 1.14 19.93
CA VAL A 10 0.11 1.26 20.52
C VAL A 10 -0.98 0.85 19.52
N ASP A 11 -0.88 1.34 18.27
CA ASP A 11 -1.80 0.97 17.21
C ASP A 11 -1.82 -0.55 16.97
N MET A 12 -0.65 -1.19 16.84
CA MET A 12 -0.56 -2.64 16.70
C MET A 12 -1.25 -3.38 17.85
N VAL A 13 -1.00 -2.99 19.10
CA VAL A 13 -1.60 -3.63 20.28
C VAL A 13 -3.11 -3.47 20.29
N LEU A 14 -3.61 -2.26 20.00
CA LEU A 14 -5.04 -1.98 20.01
C LEU A 14 -5.75 -2.66 18.84
N THR A 15 -5.20 -2.59 17.64
CA THR A 15 -5.77 -3.19 16.43
C THR A 15 -5.80 -4.72 16.54
N LEU A 16 -4.77 -5.35 17.12
CA LEU A 16 -4.80 -6.78 17.44
C LEU A 16 -5.89 -7.12 18.45
N GLY A 17 -6.14 -6.27 19.45
CA GLY A 17 -7.21 -6.52 20.41
C GLY A 17 -8.61 -6.31 19.84
N ILE A 18 -8.77 -5.40 18.88
CA ILE A 18 -10.02 -5.25 18.11
C ILE A 18 -10.24 -6.51 17.26
N GLY A 19 -9.22 -6.97 16.53
CA GLY A 19 -9.32 -8.17 15.70
C GLY A 19 -9.64 -9.44 16.49
N ASN A 20 -9.18 -9.51 17.74
CA ASN A 20 -9.50 -10.60 18.67
C ASN A 20 -10.83 -10.42 19.43
N GLY A 21 -11.57 -9.33 19.19
CA GLY A 21 -12.83 -9.04 19.87
C GLY A 21 -12.71 -8.70 21.36
N LYS A 22 -11.50 -8.38 21.86
CA LYS A 22 -11.28 -8.01 23.26
C LYS A 22 -11.89 -6.65 23.60
N TRP A 23 -11.92 -5.75 22.62
CA TRP A 23 -12.47 -4.41 22.77
C TRP A 23 -13.06 -3.91 21.46
N THR A 24 -14.06 -3.06 21.56
CA THR A 24 -14.62 -2.34 20.40
C THR A 24 -13.67 -1.23 19.95
N PRO A 25 -13.75 -0.79 18.68
CA PRO A 25 -12.93 0.32 18.19
C PRO A 25 -13.03 1.59 19.05
N ASP A 26 -14.25 1.94 19.49
CA ASP A 26 -14.48 3.10 20.35
C ASP A 26 -13.76 2.98 21.70
N PHE A 27 -13.76 1.79 22.29
CA PHE A 27 -13.07 1.54 23.55
C PHE A 27 -11.55 1.55 23.38
N ALA A 28 -11.04 1.04 22.25
CA ALA A 28 -9.63 1.10 21.91
C ALA A 28 -9.13 2.55 21.78
N LEU A 29 -9.93 3.43 21.14
CA LEU A 29 -9.66 4.86 21.03
C LEU A 29 -9.50 5.54 22.40
N LEU A 30 -10.39 5.22 23.35
CA LEU A 30 -10.29 5.74 24.72
C LEU A 30 -9.05 5.21 25.46
N LEU A 31 -8.61 3.99 25.15
CA LEU A 31 -7.42 3.38 25.73
C LEU A 31 -6.10 3.87 25.13
N ALA A 32 -6.11 4.44 23.91
CA ALA A 32 -4.90 4.79 23.18
C ALA A 32 -3.96 5.73 23.95
N GLY A 33 -4.49 6.81 24.51
CA GLY A 33 -3.71 7.76 25.29
C GLY A 33 -3.04 7.13 26.53
N PRO A 34 -3.81 6.50 27.44
CA PRO A 34 -3.25 5.83 28.60
C PRO A 34 -2.24 4.72 28.25
N THR A 35 -2.48 3.97 27.18
CA THR A 35 -1.59 2.88 26.74
C THR A 35 -0.26 3.43 26.22
N ALA A 36 -0.29 4.50 25.42
CA ALA A 36 0.92 5.20 24.97
C ALA A 36 1.74 5.71 26.15
N ARG A 37 1.09 6.32 27.14
CA ARG A 37 1.75 6.82 28.35
C ARG A 37 2.36 5.70 29.19
N LEU A 38 1.70 4.55 29.29
CA LEU A 38 2.24 3.39 30.00
C LEU A 38 3.52 2.88 29.33
N ILE A 39 3.52 2.77 28.00
CA ILE A 39 4.70 2.34 27.22
C ILE A 39 5.84 3.34 27.37
N GLU A 40 5.55 4.64 27.35
CA GLU A 40 6.54 5.69 27.58
C GLU A 40 7.20 5.57 28.97
N ILE A 41 6.41 5.34 30.03
CA ILE A 41 6.93 5.16 31.39
C ILE A 41 7.82 3.91 31.47
N MET A 42 7.42 2.81 30.80
CA MET A 42 8.25 1.60 30.74
C MET A 42 9.56 1.86 30.00
N ALA A 43 9.53 2.56 28.86
CA ALA A 43 10.73 2.91 28.10
C ALA A 43 11.71 3.74 28.95
N LYS A 44 11.19 4.75 29.68
CA LYS A 44 11.99 5.54 30.63
C LYS A 44 12.56 4.68 31.76
N GLY A 45 11.76 3.78 32.32
CA GLY A 45 12.17 2.89 33.41
C GLY A 45 13.30 1.94 33.00
N TYR A 46 13.31 1.48 31.75
CA TYR A 46 14.36 0.62 31.21
C TYR A 46 15.52 1.39 30.54
N GLY A 47 15.48 2.72 30.51
CA GLY A 47 16.50 3.55 29.86
C GLY A 47 16.57 3.36 28.34
N VAL A 48 15.46 2.96 27.71
CA VAL A 48 15.36 2.73 26.27
C VAL A 48 15.07 4.07 25.59
N ALA A 49 15.89 4.45 24.61
CA ALA A 49 15.59 5.59 23.75
C ALA A 49 14.32 5.31 22.94
N TYR A 50 13.37 6.24 22.99
CA TYR A 50 12.08 6.09 22.34
C TYR A 50 11.74 7.36 21.55
N ASP A 51 10.96 7.17 20.50
CA ASP A 51 10.33 8.24 19.72
C ASP A 51 8.81 8.12 19.89
N LEU A 52 8.15 9.26 20.10
CA LEU A 52 6.70 9.32 20.23
C LEU A 52 6.02 9.40 18.85
N GLY A 53 6.71 9.89 17.82
CA GLY A 53 6.17 10.02 16.45
C GLY A 53 5.08 11.10 16.31
N ILE A 54 5.04 12.09 17.21
CA ILE A 54 4.11 13.24 17.14
C ILE A 54 4.81 14.59 17.09
N ASP A 55 6.14 14.61 17.24
CA ASP A 55 6.93 15.83 17.35
C ASP A 55 7.55 16.28 16.01
N GLU A 56 7.04 15.78 14.88
CA GLU A 56 7.52 16.20 13.57
C GLU A 56 7.11 17.67 13.29
N PRO A 57 8.07 18.58 13.06
CA PRO A 57 7.72 19.92 12.62
C PRO A 57 7.11 19.80 11.23
N ASN A 58 5.81 20.08 11.12
CA ASN A 58 5.16 20.31 9.83
C ASN A 58 5.86 21.50 9.16
N LEU A 59 6.87 21.21 8.35
CA LEU A 59 7.38 22.12 7.32
C LEU A 59 6.29 22.16 6.25
N GLU A 60 5.25 22.95 6.50
CA GLU A 60 4.26 23.25 5.48
C GLU A 60 5.01 23.81 4.27
N PRO A 61 4.95 23.15 3.09
CA PRO A 61 5.73 23.59 1.96
C PRO A 61 5.17 24.93 1.48
N THR A 62 5.89 26.00 1.80
CA THR A 62 5.52 27.35 1.39
C THR A 62 5.71 27.51 -0.11
N ALA A 63 5.06 28.53 -0.69
CA ALA A 63 5.25 28.84 -2.11
C ALA A 63 6.72 29.16 -2.46
N GLU A 64 7.56 29.46 -1.48
CA GLU A 64 9.00 29.69 -1.66
C GLU A 64 9.76 28.36 -1.84
N PHE A 65 9.42 27.32 -1.08
CA PHE A 65 10.00 25.98 -1.22
C PHE A 65 9.82 25.43 -2.65
N PHE A 66 8.61 25.56 -3.22
CA PHE A 66 8.35 25.11 -4.60
C PHE A 66 9.08 25.93 -5.67
N LYS A 67 9.31 27.23 -5.43
CA LYS A 67 10.08 28.10 -6.35
C LYS A 67 11.56 27.76 -6.36
N GLU A 68 12.12 27.37 -5.22
CA GLU A 68 13.51 26.92 -5.15
C GLU A 68 13.68 25.53 -5.76
N GLN A 69 12.74 24.60 -5.48
CA GLN A 69 12.72 23.27 -6.09
C GLN A 69 12.66 23.35 -7.63
N SER A 70 11.80 24.21 -8.19
CA SER A 70 11.68 24.35 -9.65
C SER A 70 12.91 24.97 -10.30
N ARG A 71 13.62 25.87 -9.61
CA ARG A 71 14.90 26.41 -10.07
C ARG A 71 15.99 25.34 -10.09
N ILE A 72 16.04 24.48 -9.08
CA ILE A 72 16.98 23.36 -9.02
C ILE A 72 16.69 22.37 -10.15
N SER A 73 15.42 22.02 -10.38
CA SER A 73 15.02 21.12 -11.48
C SER A 73 15.34 21.70 -12.86
N ALA A 74 15.08 23.00 -13.09
CA ALA A 74 15.41 23.66 -14.35
C ALA A 74 16.92 23.72 -14.61
N ALA A 75 17.74 23.92 -13.56
CA ALA A 75 19.20 23.91 -13.68
C ALA A 75 19.75 22.50 -14.00
N ILE A 76 19.07 21.43 -13.58
CA ILE A 76 19.45 20.05 -13.89
C ILE A 76 19.08 19.69 -15.33
N GLU A 77 17.94 20.16 -15.85
CA GLU A 77 17.57 19.99 -17.27
C GLU A 77 18.55 20.69 -18.23
N GLU A 78 19.03 21.89 -17.87
CA GLU A 78 20.01 22.64 -18.68
C GLU A 78 21.37 21.93 -18.78
N GLU A 79 21.73 21.08 -17.81
CA GLU A 79 23.01 20.35 -17.79
C GLU A 79 22.97 19.00 -18.52
N LEU A 80 21.78 18.54 -18.95
CA LEU A 80 21.56 17.25 -19.63
C LEU A 80 21.43 17.35 -21.16
N GLU A 81 21.40 18.55 -21.74
CA GLU A 81 21.39 18.74 -23.20
C GLU A 81 22.79 18.61 -23.82
N THR A 82 23.32 17.39 -23.84
CA THR A 82 24.29 16.96 -24.86
C THR A 82 23.60 15.96 -25.78
N PRO A 83 23.52 16.20 -27.11
CA PRO A 83 22.68 15.42 -27.99
C PRO A 83 23.36 14.10 -28.38
N ALA A 84 22.63 13.00 -28.23
CA ALA A 84 22.88 11.78 -28.99
C ALA A 84 21.53 11.26 -29.48
N GLU A 85 21.26 11.53 -30.76
CA GLU A 85 20.29 10.79 -31.56
C GLU A 85 20.63 9.30 -31.52
N GLU A 86 19.63 8.44 -31.34
CA GLU A 86 19.32 7.36 -32.30
C GLU A 86 18.03 6.63 -31.90
N GLU A 87 17.17 6.46 -32.92
CA GLU A 87 15.92 5.71 -32.91
C GLU A 87 16.15 4.22 -32.61
N GLN A 88 15.20 3.60 -31.88
CA GLN A 88 14.81 2.20 -32.14
C GLN A 88 13.44 1.90 -31.52
N GLU A 89 12.43 1.83 -32.37
CA GLU A 89 11.19 1.11 -32.09
C GLU A 89 11.48 -0.39 -31.95
N ALA A 90 10.99 -1.00 -30.89
CA ALA A 90 10.76 -2.45 -30.82
C ALA A 90 9.42 -2.69 -30.13
N PRO A 91 8.51 -3.50 -30.70
CA PRO A 91 7.22 -3.77 -30.08
C PRO A 91 7.45 -4.70 -28.90
N GLU A 92 7.17 -4.23 -27.69
CA GLU A 92 7.13 -5.09 -26.52
C GLU A 92 5.93 -6.04 -26.64
N GLU A 93 6.21 -7.32 -26.93
CA GLU A 93 5.32 -8.41 -26.52
C GLU A 93 5.22 -8.38 -24.99
N MET A 94 4.26 -7.57 -24.50
CA MET A 94 3.98 -7.39 -23.09
C MET A 94 3.22 -8.63 -22.56
N GLY A 95 3.94 -9.73 -22.40
CA GLY A 95 3.51 -10.92 -21.66
C GLY A 95 3.50 -10.64 -20.16
N GLY A 96 2.60 -9.78 -19.70
CA GLY A 96 2.37 -9.53 -18.27
C GLY A 96 1.66 -10.72 -17.59
N LEU A 97 1.69 -10.76 -16.25
CA LEU A 97 1.04 -11.80 -15.40
C LEU A 97 -0.45 -12.09 -15.69
N MET A 98 -1.10 -11.27 -16.52
CA MET A 98 -2.48 -11.43 -17.00
C MET A 98 -2.61 -12.22 -18.32
N SER A 99 -1.50 -12.56 -18.99
CA SER A 99 -1.51 -13.41 -20.20
C SER A 99 -1.47 -14.91 -19.89
N ALA A 100 -1.21 -15.28 -18.64
CA ALA A 100 -0.98 -16.67 -18.22
C ALA A 100 -2.27 -17.47 -17.93
N SER A 101 -3.45 -16.85 -17.94
CA SER A 101 -4.70 -17.62 -17.97
C SER A 101 -5.09 -17.86 -19.42
N ARG A 102 -4.78 -19.07 -19.90
CA ARG A 102 -5.12 -19.57 -21.23
C ARG A 102 -6.61 -19.33 -21.51
N ALA A 103 -6.93 -18.65 -22.60
CA ALA A 103 -8.30 -18.25 -22.96
C ALA A 103 -9.32 -19.42 -22.93
N GLU A 104 -8.82 -20.63 -23.18
CA GLU A 104 -9.54 -21.91 -23.13
C GLU A 104 -10.12 -22.21 -21.73
N GLU A 105 -9.40 -21.89 -20.64
CA GLU A 105 -9.87 -22.13 -19.27
C GLU A 105 -10.90 -21.09 -18.80
N GLN A 106 -10.80 -19.86 -19.31
CA GLN A 106 -11.80 -18.81 -19.06
C GLN A 106 -13.12 -19.14 -19.76
N GLN A 107 -13.06 -19.77 -20.93
CA GLN A 107 -14.25 -20.11 -21.72
C GLN A 107 -15.06 -21.25 -21.10
N ILE A 108 -14.39 -22.18 -20.40
CA ILE A 108 -15.03 -23.21 -19.59
C ILE A 108 -15.77 -22.60 -18.39
N MET A 109 -15.18 -21.58 -17.74
CA MET A 109 -15.80 -20.88 -16.60
C MET A 109 -16.98 -19.97 -17.01
N LEU A 110 -16.99 -19.48 -18.24
CA LEU A 110 -18.09 -18.71 -18.83
C LEU A 110 -19.24 -19.60 -19.37
N GLY A 111 -19.13 -20.92 -19.19
CA GLY A 111 -20.17 -21.88 -19.59
C GLY A 111 -20.30 -22.04 -21.11
N GLN A 112 -19.27 -21.67 -21.88
CA GLN A 112 -19.24 -21.80 -23.34
C GLN A 112 -18.49 -23.05 -23.80
N SER A 113 -18.48 -24.12 -23.00
CA SER A 113 -18.04 -25.43 -23.47
C SER A 113 -19.11 -26.00 -24.40
N SER A 114 -18.74 -26.28 -25.65
CA SER A 114 -19.57 -26.98 -26.61
C SER A 114 -19.79 -28.43 -26.18
N ASP A 115 -20.76 -28.63 -25.29
CA ASP A 115 -21.43 -29.91 -25.02
C ASP A 115 -22.94 -29.66 -25.10
N GLU A 116 -23.40 -29.26 -26.29
CA GLU A 116 -24.77 -29.58 -26.73
C GLU A 116 -24.70 -30.93 -27.44
N THR A 117 -24.75 -32.02 -26.68
CA THR A 117 -25.11 -33.34 -27.20
C THR A 117 -26.25 -33.93 -26.38
N ASP A 118 -27.43 -33.89 -26.98
CA ASP A 118 -28.50 -34.89 -26.95
C ASP A 118 -29.04 -35.39 -25.59
N VAL A 119 -30.07 -34.73 -25.04
CA VAL A 119 -31.25 -35.43 -24.46
C VAL A 119 -32.51 -34.55 -24.55
N GLU A 120 -33.06 -34.34 -25.75
CA GLU A 120 -34.49 -33.98 -25.88
C GLU A 120 -35.13 -34.85 -26.97
N GLY A 121 -35.93 -35.83 -26.55
CA GLY A 121 -36.72 -36.61 -27.48
C GLY A 121 -37.28 -37.92 -26.91
N GLN A 122 -38.28 -37.82 -26.03
CA GLN A 122 -39.53 -38.62 -26.13
C GLN A 122 -40.49 -38.23 -25.00
N ALA A 123 -41.43 -37.36 -25.36
CA ALA A 123 -42.77 -37.39 -24.81
C ALA A 123 -43.53 -38.56 -25.47
N ASP A 124 -44.29 -39.33 -24.70
CA ASP A 124 -45.73 -39.58 -24.92
C ASP A 124 -46.22 -40.79 -24.09
N GLU A 125 -47.38 -40.60 -23.47
CA GLU A 125 -48.39 -41.53 -22.91
C GLU A 125 -47.99 -42.77 -22.08
#